data_AF-A0AAN9HXF9-F1
#
_entry.id   AF-A0AAN9HXF9-F1
#
_cell.length_a   1.000
_cell.length_b   1.000
_cell.length_c   1.000
_cell.angle_alpha   90.00
_cell.angle_beta   90.00
_cell.angle_gamma   90.00
#
_symmetry.space_group_name_H-M   'P 1'
#
loop_
_entity.id
_entity.type
_entity.pdbx_description
1 polymer ?
#
loop_
_entity_poly.entity_id
_entity_poly.type
_entity_poly.pdbx_seq_one_letter_code
_entity_poly.pdbx_strand_id
1 'polypeptide(L)'
;MRPPLKRIDFSRGNEVENLLEDDESKTLTETVYLKELRPVPPRIRTTQFSLHQKVDAFDNDGWWVGEITGRNGNGYHVYFASSNNEENVYPRDKIRVHHEWVNGEWVL
;
A
#
# COMPACT_ATOMS: atom_id res chain seq x y z
N MET A 1 -2.46 16.95 -1.58
CA MET A 1 -1.56 16.94 -0.40
C MET A 1 -1.03 15.52 -0.26
N ARG A 2 0.25 15.33 0.09
CA ARG A 2 0.86 14.00 0.24
C ARG A 2 0.35 13.37 1.55
N PRO A 3 -0.17 12.13 1.56
CA PRO A 3 -0.52 11.46 2.81
C PRO A 3 0.78 11.25 3.61
N PRO A 4 0.85 11.65 4.89
CA PRO A 4 2.06 11.48 5.70
C PRO A 4 2.16 10.05 6.22
N LEU A 5 2.47 9.04 5.38
CA LEU A 5 2.43 7.64 5.83
C LEU A 5 3.39 6.66 5.17
N LYS A 6 3.57 5.53 5.88
CA LYS A 6 4.44 4.39 5.54
C LYS A 6 4.19 3.90 4.12
N ARG A 7 4.98 4.40 3.18
CA ARG A 7 5.23 3.73 1.91
C ARG A 7 5.67 2.31 2.25
N ILE A 8 4.98 1.33 1.71
CA ILE A 8 5.44 -0.04 1.85
C ILE A 8 6.51 -0.27 0.78
N ASP A 9 7.76 -0.36 1.22
CA ASP A 9 8.88 -0.72 0.36
C ASP A 9 9.00 -2.24 0.20
N PHE A 10 9.09 -2.70 -1.04
CA PHE A 10 9.35 -4.08 -1.37
C PHE A 10 10.75 -4.22 -1.94
N SER A 11 11.47 -5.26 -1.54
CA SER A 11 12.64 -5.72 -2.28
C SER A 11 12.22 -6.79 -3.29
N ARG A 12 12.66 -6.66 -4.54
CA ARG A 12 12.49 -7.68 -5.58
C ARG A 12 13.85 -7.95 -6.20
N GLY A 13 14.61 -8.90 -5.65
CA GLY A 13 16.06 -8.89 -5.90
C GLY A 13 16.69 -7.60 -5.37
N ASN A 14 17.96 -7.36 -5.64
CA ASN A 14 18.69 -6.20 -5.11
C ASN A 14 18.29 -4.84 -5.73
N GLU A 15 17.05 -4.72 -6.23
CA GLU A 15 16.58 -3.59 -7.04
C GLU A 15 15.31 -3.01 -6.41
N VAL A 16 15.35 -1.71 -6.13
CA VAL A 16 14.23 -0.90 -5.63
C VAL A 16 13.63 -0.24 -6.85
N GLU A 17 12.46 -0.70 -7.29
CA GLU A 17 11.80 -0.15 -8.48
C GLU A 17 10.77 0.93 -8.14
N ASN A 18 10.99 2.10 -8.74
CA ASN A 18 10.04 3.13 -9.18
C ASN A 18 9.54 4.16 -8.15
N LEU A 19 10.41 5.11 -7.84
CA LEU A 19 10.03 6.51 -7.77
C LEU A 19 10.91 7.27 -8.75
N LEU A 20 10.35 8.18 -9.54
CA LEU A 20 11.13 9.09 -10.38
C LEU A 20 11.44 10.37 -9.58
N GLU A 21 12.57 11.03 -9.88
CA GLU A 21 12.83 12.40 -9.42
C GLU A 21 11.70 13.36 -9.91
N ASP A 22 11.51 14.49 -9.23
CA ASP A 22 10.43 15.47 -9.58
C ASP A 22 10.51 15.99 -11.04
N ASP A 23 11.64 15.79 -11.72
CA ASP A 23 11.86 16.14 -13.13
C ASP A 23 11.70 14.95 -14.11
N GLU A 24 11.26 13.78 -13.62
CA GLU A 24 11.12 12.52 -14.35
C GLU A 24 12.41 12.00 -15.01
N SER A 25 13.58 12.60 -14.72
CA SER A 25 14.81 12.32 -15.46
C SER A 25 15.55 11.07 -14.99
N LYS A 26 15.35 10.68 -13.73
CA LYS A 26 16.08 9.57 -13.08
C LYS A 26 15.22 8.84 -12.05
N THR A 27 15.54 7.57 -11.85
CA THR A 27 15.02 6.77 -10.73
C THR A 27 15.59 7.28 -9.41
N LEU A 28 14.71 7.65 -8.48
CA LEU A 28 15.05 8.02 -7.11
C LEU A 28 15.73 6.83 -6.41
N THR A 29 16.97 7.03 -5.99
CA THR A 29 17.68 6.06 -5.14
C THR A 29 17.61 6.54 -3.70
N GLU A 30 16.99 5.75 -2.83
CA GLU A 30 16.86 6.06 -1.41
C GLU A 30 17.60 5.00 -0.57
N THR A 31 18.41 5.45 0.38
CA THR A 31 19.05 4.56 1.36
C THR A 31 18.06 4.27 2.49
N VAL A 32 17.51 3.06 2.50
CA VAL A 32 16.60 2.57 3.54
C VAL A 32 17.30 1.56 4.44
N TYR A 33 16.86 1.43 5.69
CA TYR A 33 17.36 0.38 6.57
C TYR A 33 16.82 -0.99 6.14
N LEU A 34 17.62 -2.06 6.27
CA LEU A 34 17.18 -3.43 5.94
C LEU A 34 15.89 -3.85 6.65
N LYS A 35 15.63 -3.32 7.85
CA LYS A 35 14.40 -3.58 8.63
C LYS A 35 13.14 -2.94 8.02
N GLU A 36 13.31 -1.96 7.12
CA GLU A 36 12.23 -1.26 6.42
C GLU A 36 11.88 -1.96 5.11
N LEU A 37 12.79 -2.79 4.59
CA LEU A 37 12.52 -3.68 3.47
C LEU A 37 11.77 -4.92 3.93
N ARG A 38 10.83 -5.35 3.10
CA ARG A 38 10.18 -6.65 3.21
C ARG A 38 10.03 -7.29 1.83
N PRO A 39 9.85 -8.62 1.75
CA PRO A 39 9.52 -9.27 0.49
C PRO A 39 8.23 -8.73 -0.13
N VAL A 40 7.87 -9.19 -1.32
CA VAL A 40 6.52 -8.92 -1.85
C VAL A 40 5.49 -9.78 -1.10
N PRO A 41 4.37 -9.22 -0.61
CA PRO A 41 3.37 -9.99 0.12
C PRO A 41 2.68 -11.03 -0.78
N PRO A 42 2.19 -12.14 -0.19
CA PRO A 42 1.43 -13.15 -0.91
C PRO A 42 0.22 -12.54 -1.62
N ARG A 43 -0.01 -12.95 -2.87
CA ARG A 43 -1.19 -12.52 -3.63
C ARG A 43 -2.41 -13.33 -3.22
N ILE A 44 -3.24 -12.78 -2.34
CA ILE A 44 -4.54 -13.36 -2.01
C ILE A 44 -5.60 -12.91 -3.02
N ARG A 45 -6.22 -13.88 -3.69
CA ARG A 45 -7.39 -13.64 -4.54
C ARG A 45 -8.62 -13.47 -3.67
N THR A 46 -8.99 -12.22 -3.42
CA THR A 46 -10.24 -11.88 -2.73
C THR A 46 -11.27 -11.44 -3.76
N THR A 47 -12.49 -11.98 -3.67
CA THR A 47 -13.61 -11.59 -4.55
C THR A 47 -14.24 -10.27 -4.10
N GLN A 48 -14.35 -10.05 -2.78
CA GLN A 48 -14.91 -8.83 -2.19
C GLN A 48 -14.24 -8.52 -0.84
N PHE A 49 -14.14 -7.24 -0.51
CA PHE A 49 -13.69 -6.82 0.82
C PHE A 49 -14.86 -6.57 1.76
N SER A 50 -14.64 -6.86 3.05
CA SER A 50 -15.62 -6.65 4.11
C SER A 50 -15.47 -5.26 4.73
N LEU A 51 -16.55 -4.75 5.32
CA LEU A 51 -16.50 -3.54 6.16
C LEU A 51 -15.50 -3.74 7.30
N HIS A 52 -14.73 -2.71 7.63
CA HIS A 52 -13.64 -2.70 8.61
C HIS A 52 -12.45 -3.62 8.29
N GLN A 53 -12.38 -4.18 7.08
CA GLN A 53 -11.21 -4.95 6.67
C GLN A 53 -10.01 -4.03 6.44
N LYS A 54 -8.87 -4.35 7.05
CA LYS A 54 -7.59 -3.71 6.74
C LYS A 54 -7.13 -4.09 5.33
N VAL A 55 -6.74 -3.08 4.57
CA VAL A 55 -6.29 -3.22 3.18
C VAL A 55 -5.08 -2.34 2.90
N ASP A 56 -4.34 -2.68 1.85
CA ASP A 56 -3.42 -1.73 1.22
C ASP A 56 -4.08 -1.17 -0.04
N ALA A 57 -4.15 0.14 -0.16
CA ALA A 57 -4.58 0.85 -1.37
C ALA A 57 -3.36 1.38 -2.15
N PHE A 58 -3.36 1.23 -3.47
CA PHE A 58 -2.29 1.72 -4.34
C PHE A 58 -2.60 3.12 -4.85
N ASP A 59 -1.81 4.10 -4.44
CA ASP A 59 -1.96 5.51 -4.77
C ASP A 59 -0.59 6.22 -4.72
N ASN A 60 -0.37 7.29 -5.51
CA ASN A 60 0.90 8.02 -5.58
C ASN A 60 2.15 7.10 -5.61
N ASP A 61 2.13 6.09 -6.49
CA ASP A 61 3.19 5.10 -6.68
C ASP A 61 3.58 4.27 -5.45
N GLY A 62 2.70 4.21 -4.45
CA GLY A 62 2.91 3.47 -3.21
C GLY A 62 1.68 2.68 -2.75
N TRP A 63 1.91 1.76 -1.82
CA TRP A 63 0.83 1.06 -1.11
C TRP A 63 0.64 1.66 0.28
N TRP A 64 -0.60 2.03 0.61
CA TRP A 64 -0.99 2.73 1.82
C TRP A 64 -1.98 1.90 2.63
N VAL A 65 -1.71 1.75 3.93
CA VAL A 65 -2.56 0.98 4.84
C VAL A 65 -3.81 1.77 5.17
N GLY A 66 -4.98 1.18 4.92
CA GLY A 66 -6.28 1.76 5.24
C GLY A 66 -7.29 0.71 5.67
N GLU A 67 -8.52 1.14 5.91
CA GLU A 67 -9.63 0.31 6.33
C GLU A 67 -10.86 0.52 5.44
N ILE A 68 -11.55 -0.54 5.07
CA ILE A 68 -12.79 -0.44 4.29
C ILE A 68 -13.92 0.17 5.13
N THR A 69 -14.48 1.27 4.69
CA THR A 69 -15.63 1.95 5.34
C THR A 69 -16.92 1.82 4.55
N GLY A 70 -16.85 1.32 3.32
CA GLY A 70 -18.04 1.17 2.48
C GLY A 70 -17.73 0.68 1.08
N ARG A 71 -18.79 0.47 0.32
CA ARG A 71 -18.72 0.09 -1.09
C ARG A 71 -19.84 0.78 -1.86
N ASN A 72 -19.50 1.36 -3.01
CA ASN A 72 -20.46 1.92 -3.95
C ASN A 72 -20.19 1.34 -5.35
N GLY A 73 -21.11 0.53 -5.86
CA GLY A 73 -20.94 -0.20 -7.12
C GLY A 73 -19.67 -1.07 -7.13
N ASN A 74 -18.71 -0.68 -7.98
CA ASN A 74 -17.42 -1.36 -8.13
C ASN A 74 -16.27 -0.74 -7.33
N GLY A 75 -16.52 0.39 -6.65
CA GLY A 75 -15.53 1.09 -5.81
C GLY A 75 -15.70 0.76 -4.33
N TYR A 76 -14.58 0.74 -3.62
CA TYR A 76 -14.53 0.60 -2.16
C TYR A 76 -14.06 1.91 -1.55
N HIS A 77 -14.73 2.35 -0.50
CA HIS A 77 -14.30 3.45 0.34
C HIS A 77 -13.22 2.94 1.29
N VAL A 78 -12.06 3.60 1.27
CA VAL A 78 -10.91 3.28 2.12
C VAL A 78 -10.60 4.49 2.97
N TYR A 79 -10.67 4.30 4.27
CA TYR A 79 -10.33 5.30 5.27
C TYR A 79 -8.90 5.12 5.77
N PHE A 80 -8.18 6.23 5.87
CA PHE A 80 -6.78 6.27 6.27
C PHE A 80 -6.67 7.03 7.59
N ALA A 81 -6.75 6.30 8.69
CA ALA A 81 -6.70 6.86 10.04
C ALA A 81 -5.43 7.70 10.29
N SER A 82 -4.34 7.36 9.62
CA SER A 82 -3.03 7.92 9.87
C SER A 82 -2.67 9.08 8.91
N SER A 83 -3.51 9.38 7.91
CA SER A 83 -3.34 10.52 6.99
C SER A 83 -4.47 11.52 7.16
N ASN A 84 -4.50 12.17 8.32
CA ASN A 84 -5.43 13.26 8.61
C ASN A 84 -6.91 12.88 8.45
N ASN A 85 -7.23 11.60 8.68
CA ASN A 85 -8.58 11.04 8.63
C ASN A 85 -9.25 11.15 7.24
N GLU A 86 -8.46 11.02 6.17
CA GLU A 86 -8.95 11.04 4.79
C GLU A 86 -9.68 9.74 4.40
N GLU A 87 -10.66 9.84 3.50
CA GLU A 87 -11.34 8.71 2.86
C GLU A 87 -11.33 8.91 1.34
N ASN A 88 -10.93 7.87 0.61
CA ASN A 88 -10.92 7.87 -0.86
C ASN A 88 -11.58 6.61 -1.40
N VAL A 89 -12.07 6.66 -2.65
CA VAL A 89 -12.69 5.53 -3.33
C VAL A 89 -11.72 4.91 -4.33
N TYR A 90 -11.46 3.62 -4.18
CA TYR A 90 -10.56 2.87 -5.07
C TYR A 90 -11.31 1.73 -5.77
N PRO A 91 -10.98 1.43 -7.04
CA PRO A 91 -11.44 0.21 -7.69
C PRO A 91 -10.76 -1.01 -7.05
N ARG A 92 -11.38 -2.20 -7.17
CA ARG A 92 -10.86 -3.44 -6.56
C ARG A 92 -9.38 -3.65 -6.89
N ASP A 93 -8.99 -3.55 -8.15
CA ASP A 93 -7.62 -3.84 -8.62
C ASP A 93 -6.53 -2.95 -8.01
N LYS A 94 -6.89 -1.80 -7.44
CA LYS A 94 -6.00 -0.92 -6.69
C LYS A 94 -5.96 -1.21 -5.19
N ILE A 95 -6.65 -2.26 -4.71
CA ILE A 95 -6.71 -2.62 -3.30
C ILE A 95 -6.31 -4.09 -3.14
N ARG A 96 -5.57 -4.40 -2.07
CA ARG A 96 -5.26 -5.78 -1.68
C ARG A 96 -5.43 -5.98 -0.18
N VAL A 97 -5.48 -7.24 0.25
CA VAL A 97 -5.50 -7.60 1.68
C VAL A 97 -4.19 -7.14 2.32
N HIS A 98 -4.29 -6.36 3.39
CA HIS A 98 -3.13 -5.95 4.16
C HIS A 98 -2.45 -7.17 4.76
N HIS A 99 -1.12 -7.20 4.73
CA HIS A 99 -0.34 -8.15 5.52
C HIS A 99 0.75 -7.39 6.28
N GLU A 100 0.93 -7.77 7.54
CA GLU A 100 2.04 -7.34 8.36
C GLU A 100 3.22 -8.28 8.15
N TRP A 101 4.43 -7.71 8.15
CA TRP A 101 5.68 -8.47 8.09
C TRP A 101 6.28 -8.48 9.49
N VAL A 102 6.22 -9.64 10.14
CA VAL A 102 6.61 -9.79 11.55
C VAL A 102 7.57 -10.97 11.65
N ASN A 103 8.77 -10.72 12.18
CA ASN A 103 9.79 -11.75 12.45
C ASN A 103 10.13 -12.65 11.25
N GLY A 104 10.07 -12.13 10.02
CA GLY A 104 10.39 -12.90 8.82
C GLY A 104 9.21 -13.65 8.19
N GLU A 105 7.98 -13.40 8.67
CA GLU A 105 6.77 -14.05 8.17
C GLU A 105 5.68 -13.02 7.82
N TRP A 106 4.82 -13.40 6.87
CA TRP A 106 3.62 -12.63 6.51
C TRP A 106 2.45 -13.03 7.39
N VAL A 107 1.85 -12.05 8.06
CA VAL A 107 0.68 -12.22 8.94
C VAL A 107 -0.47 -11.36 8.42
N LEU A 108 -1.70 -11.88 8.51
CA LEU A 108 -2.94 -11.17 8.14
C LEU A 108 -3.42 -10.23 9.25
#